data_AF-A0A953ES51-F1
#
_entry.id   AF-A0A953ES51-F1
#
_cell.length_a   1.000
_cell.length_b   1.000
_cell.length_c   1.000
_cell.angle_alpha   90.00
_cell.angle_beta   90.00
_cell.angle_gamma   90.00
#
_symmetry.space_group_name_H-M   'P 1'
#
loop_
_entity.id
_entity.type
_entity.pdbx_description
1 polymer ?
#
loop_
_entity_poly.entity_id
_entity_poly.type
_entity_poly.pdbx_seq_one_letter_code
_entity_poly.pdbx_strand_id
1 'polypeptide(L)'
;MDTPVPTSRLYGLDIETDTTIDGLDPQVSPIVAVAVATDEGTTVLLGDEPDILRRLEQTLDALPAGVIVTWNGAGFDLPFITHRSRVCGVTLSLRVTGHPWVADPPTAIDANDGPEPASLSVWGVHGHLDGYRVYRSDVGATLRLSCGLKAMARLVGLTPVEVDRTDISSLPADVLHDYVASDAELARALVLRRWPACSSGVDRVPGLLATARDI
;
A
#
# COMPACT_ATOMS: atom_id res chain seq x y z
N MET A 1 12.02 -4.81 -26.09
CA MET A 1 12.00 -3.61 -25.22
C MET A 1 10.63 -3.64 -24.58
N ASP A 2 10.55 -3.97 -23.30
CA ASP A 2 9.28 -4.02 -22.56
C ASP A 2 8.64 -2.65 -22.62
N THR A 3 7.39 -2.59 -23.07
CA THR A 3 6.60 -1.35 -23.05
C THR A 3 6.39 -0.96 -21.59
N PRO A 4 6.83 0.23 -21.15
CA PRO A 4 6.61 0.66 -19.77
C PRO A 4 5.11 0.74 -19.49
N VAL A 5 4.69 0.29 -18.31
CA VAL A 5 3.29 0.39 -17.88
C VAL A 5 2.84 1.86 -18.00
N PRO A 6 1.71 2.14 -18.67
CA PRO A 6 1.18 3.50 -18.76
C PRO A 6 0.93 4.06 -17.36
N THR A 7 1.25 5.33 -17.15
CA THR A 7 1.07 5.99 -15.84
C THR A 7 -0.40 6.04 -15.40
N SER A 8 -1.36 5.95 -16.33
CA SER A 8 -2.79 5.77 -16.01
C SER A 8 -3.10 4.47 -15.27
N ARG A 9 -2.22 3.46 -15.38
CA ARG A 9 -2.40 2.14 -14.75
C ARG A 9 -1.55 1.96 -13.49
N LEU A 10 -1.26 3.07 -12.81
CA LEU A 10 -0.73 3.06 -11.45
C LEU A 10 -1.90 3.33 -10.50
N TYR A 11 -2.10 2.44 -9.54
CA TYR A 11 -3.23 2.48 -8.61
C TYR A 11 -2.71 2.62 -7.19
N GLY A 12 -3.02 3.73 -6.51
CA GLY A 12 -2.64 3.91 -5.11
C GLY A 12 -3.49 3.04 -4.21
N LEU A 13 -2.89 2.40 -3.21
CA LEU A 13 -3.60 1.60 -2.20
C LEU A 13 -3.08 1.94 -0.82
N ASP A 14 -4.01 2.09 0.12
CA ASP A 14 -3.76 2.33 1.53
C ASP A 14 -4.89 1.73 2.37
N ILE A 15 -4.56 1.28 3.58
CA ILE A 15 -5.51 0.72 4.55
C ILE A 15 -5.48 1.47 5.87
N GLU A 16 -6.62 1.52 6.55
CA GLU A 16 -6.70 1.92 7.95
C GLU A 16 -7.19 0.77 8.81
N THR A 17 -6.59 0.64 9.99
CA THR A 17 -6.85 -0.43 10.94
C THR A 17 -7.40 0.14 12.24
N ASP A 18 -8.14 -0.67 12.98
CA ASP A 18 -8.66 -0.27 14.29
C ASP A 18 -7.52 -0.13 15.30
N THR A 19 -7.35 1.07 15.85
CA THR A 19 -6.27 1.39 16.80
C THR A 19 -6.64 1.16 18.28
N THR A 20 -7.82 0.60 18.57
CA THR A 20 -8.33 0.47 19.96
C THR A 20 -7.46 -0.44 20.86
N ILE A 21 -6.78 -1.44 20.28
CA ILE A 21 -5.87 -2.34 21.01
C ILE A 21 -4.44 -2.16 20.50
N ASP A 22 -4.18 -2.65 19.29
CA ASP A 22 -2.92 -2.49 18.57
C ASP A 22 -3.22 -2.50 17.06
N GLY A 23 -3.32 -1.31 16.47
CA GLY A 23 -3.58 -1.15 15.04
C GLY A 23 -2.50 -1.73 14.13
N LEU A 24 -1.34 -2.11 14.68
CA LEU A 24 -0.24 -2.68 13.92
C LEU A 24 -0.26 -4.21 13.91
N ASP A 25 -1.06 -4.87 14.77
CA ASP A 25 -1.12 -6.33 14.87
C ASP A 25 -2.40 -6.90 14.20
N PRO A 26 -2.27 -7.61 13.06
CA PRO A 26 -3.40 -8.19 12.36
C PRO A 26 -4.05 -9.36 13.11
N GLN A 27 -3.45 -9.87 14.20
CA GLN A 27 -4.10 -10.87 15.05
C GLN A 27 -5.25 -10.28 15.85
N VAL A 28 -5.17 -8.99 16.19
CA VAL A 28 -6.12 -8.33 17.11
C VAL A 28 -6.82 -7.12 16.51
N SER A 29 -6.29 -6.54 15.43
CA SER A 29 -6.89 -5.36 14.79
C SER A 29 -7.51 -5.69 13.42
N PRO A 30 -8.80 -5.37 13.21
CA PRO A 30 -9.44 -5.44 11.90
C PRO A 30 -9.07 -4.24 11.01
N ILE A 31 -9.17 -4.46 9.70
CA ILE A 31 -9.20 -3.38 8.70
C ILE A 31 -10.56 -2.68 8.77
N VAL A 32 -10.54 -1.35 8.92
CA VAL A 32 -11.74 -0.51 9.03
C VAL A 32 -12.01 0.34 7.79
N ALA A 33 -10.96 0.61 6.99
CA ALA A 33 -11.08 1.29 5.72
C ALA A 33 -10.01 0.86 4.72
N VAL A 34 -10.31 0.96 3.42
CA VAL A 34 -9.33 0.82 2.33
C VAL A 34 -9.64 1.85 1.26
N ALA A 35 -8.61 2.46 0.68
CA ALA A 35 -8.75 3.29 -0.51
C ALA A 35 -7.97 2.72 -1.69
N VAL A 36 -8.56 2.87 -2.89
CA VAL A 36 -7.89 2.62 -4.17
C VAL A 36 -8.00 3.88 -5.03
N ALA A 37 -6.87 4.55 -5.26
CA ALA A 37 -6.77 5.77 -6.06
C ALA A 37 -6.35 5.45 -7.51
N THR A 38 -7.12 5.90 -8.50
CA THR A 38 -6.83 5.76 -9.94
C THR A 38 -6.63 7.13 -10.59
N ASP A 39 -6.56 7.18 -11.93
CA ASP A 39 -6.64 8.44 -12.67
C ASP A 39 -8.08 8.97 -12.84
N GLU A 40 -9.09 8.12 -12.66
CA GLU A 40 -10.51 8.48 -12.78
C GLU A 40 -11.12 8.94 -11.45
N GLY A 41 -10.52 8.58 -10.32
CA GLY A 41 -10.98 8.95 -8.99
C GLY A 41 -10.46 8.00 -7.90
N THR A 42 -10.95 8.18 -6.69
CA THR A 42 -10.58 7.36 -5.54
C THR A 42 -11.80 6.62 -5.01
N THR A 43 -11.71 5.29 -4.95
CA THR A 43 -12.74 4.44 -4.36
C THR A 43 -12.37 4.16 -2.91
N VAL A 44 -13.23 4.56 -1.97
CA VAL A 44 -13.07 4.26 -0.55
C VAL A 44 -14.07 3.18 -0.13
N LEU A 45 -13.58 2.19 0.58
CA LEU A 45 -14.34 1.05 1.10
C LEU A 45 -14.37 1.14 2.62
N LEU A 46 -15.57 1.36 3.17
CA LEU A 46 -15.87 1.38 4.60
C LEU A 46 -16.90 0.29 4.92
N GLY A 47 -16.92 -0.18 6.17
CA GLY A 47 -17.92 -1.10 6.69
C GLY A 47 -17.33 -2.31 7.39
N ASP A 48 -18.04 -3.44 7.29
CA ASP A 48 -17.60 -4.72 7.84
C ASP A 48 -16.37 -5.25 7.08
N GLU A 49 -15.35 -5.72 7.81
CA GLU A 49 -14.05 -6.10 7.25
C GLU A 49 -14.14 -7.16 6.14
N PRO A 50 -14.87 -8.29 6.30
CA PRO A 50 -15.12 -9.24 5.21
C PRO A 50 -15.72 -8.60 3.94
N ASP A 51 -16.59 -7.58 4.09
CA ASP A 51 -17.18 -6.87 2.96
C ASP A 51 -16.19 -5.93 2.28
N ILE A 52 -15.40 -5.20 3.07
CA ILE A 52 -14.28 -4.38 2.58
C ILE A 52 -13.34 -5.23 1.73
N LEU A 53 -12.90 -6.39 2.23
CA LEU A 53 -11.96 -7.27 1.53
C LEU A 53 -12.55 -7.83 0.23
N ARG A 54 -13.83 -8.24 0.24
CA ARG A 54 -14.51 -8.72 -0.98
C ARG A 54 -14.65 -7.62 -2.04
N ARG A 55 -15.02 -6.41 -1.62
CA ARG A 55 -15.16 -5.25 -2.51
C ARG A 55 -13.80 -4.76 -3.01
N LEU A 56 -12.74 -4.90 -2.22
CA LEU A 56 -11.38 -4.59 -2.63
C LEU A 56 -10.93 -5.51 -3.77
N GLU A 57 -11.12 -6.83 -3.62
CA GLU A 57 -10.83 -7.81 -4.69
C GLU A 57 -11.60 -7.45 -5.97
N GLN A 58 -12.90 -7.17 -5.87
CA GLN A 58 -13.74 -6.78 -7.02
C GLN A 58 -13.28 -5.46 -7.66
N THR A 59 -12.88 -4.49 -6.83
CA THR A 59 -12.39 -3.19 -7.31
C THR A 59 -11.12 -3.36 -8.12
N LEU A 60 -10.18 -4.17 -7.63
CA LEU A 60 -8.92 -4.44 -8.34
C LEU A 60 -9.15 -5.29 -9.59
N ASP A 61 -9.95 -6.36 -9.52
CA ASP A 61 -10.26 -7.24 -10.68
C ASP A 61 -10.93 -6.49 -11.84
N ALA A 62 -11.70 -5.43 -11.54
CA ALA A 62 -12.33 -4.58 -12.55
C ALA A 62 -11.34 -3.63 -13.25
N LEU A 63 -10.15 -3.39 -12.68
CA LEU A 63 -9.15 -2.48 -13.26
C LEU A 63 -8.32 -3.18 -14.34
N PRO A 64 -7.91 -2.48 -15.41
CA PRO A 64 -6.93 -3.00 -16.35
C PRO A 64 -5.63 -3.41 -15.64
N ALA A 65 -4.94 -4.42 -16.19
CA ALA A 65 -3.64 -4.85 -15.68
C ALA A 65 -2.67 -3.65 -15.54
N GLY A 66 -2.06 -3.55 -14.37
CA GLY A 66 -1.34 -2.34 -13.92
C GLY A 66 -0.45 -2.62 -12.72
N VAL A 67 -0.12 -1.57 -11.97
CA VAL A 67 0.72 -1.64 -10.77
C VAL A 67 0.00 -1.02 -9.59
N ILE A 68 -0.16 -1.80 -8.52
CA ILE A 68 -0.60 -1.31 -7.22
C ILE A 68 0.59 -0.64 -6.53
N VAL A 69 0.39 0.59 -6.11
CA VAL A 69 1.38 1.45 -5.46
C VAL A 69 0.97 1.66 -4.01
N THR A 70 1.85 1.32 -3.09
CA THR A 70 1.67 1.55 -1.65
C THR A 70 2.77 2.44 -1.10
N TRP A 71 2.65 2.85 0.16
CA TRP A 71 3.73 3.47 0.91
C TRP A 71 4.03 2.67 2.17
N ASN A 72 5.08 1.85 2.12
CA ASN A 72 5.41 0.83 3.13
C ASN A 72 4.46 -0.39 3.14
N GLY A 73 3.70 -0.60 2.06
CA GLY A 73 2.76 -1.72 1.98
C GLY A 73 3.41 -3.09 1.84
N ALA A 74 4.68 -3.17 1.44
CA ALA A 74 5.43 -4.42 1.51
C ALA A 74 5.77 -4.83 2.96
N GLY A 75 5.85 -3.85 3.87
CA GLY A 75 6.12 -4.06 5.30
C GLY A 75 4.87 -4.11 6.16
N PHE A 76 3.74 -3.56 5.67
CA PHE A 76 2.52 -3.43 6.47
C PHE A 76 1.27 -3.90 5.72
N ASP A 77 0.76 -3.11 4.77
CA ASP A 77 -0.58 -3.26 4.18
C ASP A 77 -0.84 -4.66 3.61
N LEU A 78 0.02 -5.13 2.70
CA LEU A 78 -0.23 -6.39 1.97
C LEU A 78 -0.12 -7.62 2.87
N PRO A 79 0.87 -7.72 3.77
CA PRO A 79 0.87 -8.74 4.81
C PRO A 79 -0.35 -8.70 5.72
N PHE A 80 -0.77 -7.50 6.15
CA PHE A 80 -1.92 -7.31 7.03
C PHE A 80 -3.19 -7.82 6.36
N ILE A 81 -3.47 -7.37 5.13
CA ILE A 81 -4.59 -7.86 4.30
C ILE A 81 -4.52 -9.37 4.13
N THR A 82 -3.34 -9.94 3.83
CA THR A 82 -3.17 -11.40 3.67
C THR A 82 -3.55 -12.18 4.94
N HIS A 83 -3.18 -11.65 6.12
CA HIS A 83 -3.55 -12.27 7.39
C HIS A 83 -5.05 -12.15 7.63
N ARG A 84 -5.59 -10.93 7.55
CA ARG A 84 -7.01 -10.64 7.82
C ARG A 84 -7.95 -11.37 6.87
N SER A 85 -7.59 -11.52 5.59
CA SER A 85 -8.40 -12.30 4.66
C SER A 85 -8.57 -13.76 5.07
N ARG A 86 -7.53 -14.37 5.68
CA ARG A 86 -7.60 -15.73 6.22
C ARG A 86 -8.48 -15.79 7.46
N VAL A 87 -8.36 -14.80 8.36
CA VAL A 87 -9.20 -14.69 9.56
C VAL A 87 -10.68 -14.54 9.17
N CYS A 88 -10.98 -13.71 8.18
CA CYS A 88 -12.33 -13.46 7.68
C CYS A 88 -12.87 -14.56 6.74
N GLY A 89 -12.04 -15.52 6.31
CA GLY A 89 -12.42 -16.53 5.32
C GLY A 89 -12.68 -15.96 3.91
N VAL A 90 -12.06 -14.82 3.57
CA VAL A 90 -12.17 -14.17 2.25
C VAL A 90 -10.98 -14.58 1.38
N THR A 91 -11.30 -15.17 0.23
CA THR A 91 -10.29 -15.51 -0.79
C THR A 91 -9.92 -14.27 -1.59
N LEU A 92 -8.63 -13.94 -1.62
CA LEU A 92 -8.06 -12.87 -2.44
C LEU A 92 -7.07 -13.46 -3.45
N SER A 93 -6.89 -12.79 -4.58
CA SER A 93 -5.82 -13.13 -5.54
C SER A 93 -4.46 -12.52 -5.16
N LEU A 94 -4.38 -11.84 -4.01
CA LEU A 94 -3.15 -11.36 -3.38
C LEU A 94 -2.22 -12.52 -3.02
N ARG A 95 -0.97 -12.42 -3.46
CA ARG A 95 0.12 -13.32 -3.10
C ARG A 95 1.29 -12.51 -2.59
N VAL A 96 1.74 -12.85 -1.40
CA VAL A 96 2.87 -12.22 -0.69
C VAL A 96 3.92 -13.29 -0.44
N THR A 97 5.18 -12.98 -0.75
CA THR A 97 6.34 -13.89 -0.55
C THR A 97 7.41 -13.23 0.31
N GLY A 98 8.20 -14.03 1.04
CA GLY A 98 9.31 -13.54 1.85
C GLY A 98 8.95 -13.01 3.24
N HIS A 99 7.72 -13.25 3.73
CA HIS A 99 7.25 -12.61 4.96
C HIS A 99 7.89 -13.16 6.27
N PRO A 100 8.38 -12.29 7.17
CA PRO A 100 8.78 -12.62 8.54
C PRO A 100 7.76 -12.07 9.57
N TRP A 101 6.62 -12.71 9.84
CA TRP A 101 5.87 -12.38 11.06
C TRP A 101 6.54 -13.17 12.20
N VAL A 102 7.66 -12.62 12.69
CA VAL A 102 8.22 -12.93 14.00
C VAL A 102 7.43 -12.09 15.00
N ALA A 103 7.05 -12.68 16.12
CA ALA A 103 6.08 -12.18 17.10
C ALA A 103 6.49 -10.91 17.91
N ASP A 104 7.37 -10.07 17.37
CA ASP A 104 7.77 -8.79 17.96
C ASP A 104 7.84 -7.74 16.83
N PRO A 105 6.81 -6.89 16.63
CA PRO A 105 6.98 -5.71 15.80
C PRO A 105 8.06 -4.85 16.47
N PRO A 106 9.11 -4.41 15.76
CA PRO A 106 10.07 -3.51 16.38
C PRO A 106 9.33 -2.22 16.71
N THR A 107 9.17 -1.97 18.00
CA THR A 107 8.77 -0.70 18.57
C THR A 107 9.47 0.41 17.81
N ALA A 108 8.71 1.24 17.09
CA ALA A 108 9.20 2.36 16.30
C ALA A 108 10.56 2.06 15.63
N ILE A 109 10.56 1.30 14.53
CA ILE A 109 11.78 1.04 13.76
C ILE A 109 12.48 2.37 13.47
N ASP A 110 13.56 2.63 14.19
CA ASP A 110 14.52 3.66 13.84
C ASP A 110 14.96 3.36 12.40
N ALA A 111 14.54 4.24 11.50
CA ALA A 111 14.59 4.08 10.05
C ALA A 111 16.02 4.12 9.46
N ASN A 112 17.03 3.56 10.13
CA ASN A 112 18.42 3.84 9.79
C ASN A 112 19.37 2.66 9.55
N ASP A 113 19.06 1.38 9.81
CA ASP A 113 20.06 0.33 9.53
C ASP A 113 19.51 -0.93 8.81
N GLY A 114 19.94 -1.08 7.55
CA GLY A 114 19.85 -2.33 6.76
C GLY A 114 18.73 -2.39 5.72
N PRO A 115 18.95 -3.05 4.57
CA PRO A 115 17.87 -3.36 3.63
C PRO A 115 17.01 -4.47 4.26
N GLU A 116 15.85 -4.10 4.78
CA GLU A 116 14.89 -5.10 5.25
C GLU A 116 14.51 -6.04 4.09
N PRO A 117 14.43 -7.37 4.33
CA PRO A 117 13.83 -8.28 3.38
C PRO A 117 12.33 -8.02 3.36
N ALA A 118 11.91 -7.01 2.59
CA ALA A 118 10.52 -6.66 2.43
C ALA A 118 9.81 -7.73 1.59
N SER A 119 8.55 -7.99 1.92
CA SER A 119 7.76 -8.96 1.19
C SER A 119 7.59 -8.53 -0.28
N LEU A 120 7.63 -9.50 -1.20
CA LEU A 120 7.33 -9.25 -2.62
C LEU A 120 5.91 -9.70 -2.90
N SER A 121 5.15 -8.88 -3.61
CA SER A 121 3.72 -9.10 -3.79
C SER A 121 3.25 -8.98 -5.24
N VAL A 122 2.19 -9.71 -5.56
CA VAL A 122 1.36 -9.53 -6.76
C VAL A 122 -0.10 -9.72 -6.37
N TRP A 123 -1.00 -9.01 -7.03
CA TRP A 123 -2.43 -9.12 -6.77
C TRP A 123 -3.18 -9.37 -8.08
N GLY A 124 -3.65 -10.60 -8.29
CA GLY A 124 -4.28 -10.98 -9.56
C GLY A 124 -3.33 -10.74 -10.74
N VAL A 125 -3.71 -9.81 -11.63
CA VAL A 125 -2.93 -9.37 -12.80
C VAL A 125 -2.04 -8.15 -12.54
N HIS A 126 -2.08 -7.59 -11.34
CA HIS A 126 -1.33 -6.40 -10.98
C HIS A 126 0.03 -6.74 -10.37
N GLY A 127 1.06 -6.02 -10.83
CA GLY A 127 2.31 -5.92 -10.09
C GLY A 127 2.14 -5.05 -8.86
N HIS A 128 3.11 -5.09 -7.95
CA HIS A 128 3.17 -4.20 -6.80
C HIS A 128 4.45 -3.36 -6.81
N LEU A 129 4.36 -2.11 -6.37
CA LEU A 129 5.49 -1.26 -6.09
C LEU A 129 5.30 -0.58 -4.73
N ASP A 130 6.30 -0.71 -3.86
CA ASP A 130 6.36 0.03 -2.62
C ASP A 130 7.14 1.34 -2.80
N GLY A 131 6.41 2.47 -2.80
CA GLY A 131 6.97 3.81 -3.00
C GLY A 131 7.94 4.20 -1.89
N TYR A 132 7.72 3.73 -0.66
CA TYR A 132 8.58 4.03 0.48
C TYR A 132 9.99 3.51 0.25
N ARG A 133 10.13 2.27 -0.26
CA ARG A 133 11.44 1.64 -0.50
C ARG A 133 12.24 2.38 -1.57
N VAL A 134 11.58 2.77 -2.66
CA VAL A 134 12.23 3.55 -3.73
C VAL A 134 12.68 4.91 -3.21
N TYR A 135 11.83 5.62 -2.47
CA TYR A 135 12.19 6.94 -1.93
C TYR A 135 13.26 6.86 -0.84
N ARG A 136 13.21 5.85 0.03
CA ARG A 136 14.21 5.68 1.09
C ARG A 136 15.59 5.37 0.53
N SER A 137 15.68 4.48 -0.45
CA SER A 137 16.95 4.10 -1.07
C SER A 137 17.61 5.21 -1.91
N ASP A 138 16.85 6.25 -2.25
CA ASP A 138 17.32 7.34 -3.11
C ASP A 138 17.26 8.71 -2.40
N VAL A 139 16.05 9.25 -2.19
CA VAL A 139 15.83 10.56 -1.55
C VAL A 139 16.25 10.53 -0.08
N GLY A 140 15.85 9.50 0.66
CA GLY A 140 16.17 9.36 2.08
C GLY A 140 17.68 9.23 2.30
N ALA A 141 18.33 8.34 1.55
CA ALA A 141 19.78 8.16 1.59
C ALA A 141 20.55 9.44 1.24
N THR A 142 20.08 10.20 0.25
CA THR A 142 20.77 11.41 -0.24
C THR A 142 20.54 12.63 0.66
N LEU A 143 19.29 12.86 1.09
CA LEU A 143 18.89 14.07 1.82
C LEU A 143 18.83 13.89 3.34
N ARG A 144 18.99 12.66 3.85
CA ARG A 144 18.89 12.32 5.29
C ARG A 144 17.57 12.78 5.91
N LEU A 145 16.48 12.65 5.15
CA LEU A 145 15.12 13.00 5.57
C LEU A 145 14.31 11.76 5.93
N SER A 146 13.33 11.94 6.82
CA SER A 146 12.28 10.94 7.02
C SER A 146 11.52 10.74 5.71
N CYS A 147 11.45 9.49 5.24
CA CYS A 147 10.64 9.11 4.07
C CYS A 147 9.20 8.72 4.47
N GLY A 148 8.64 9.28 5.54
CA GLY A 148 7.21 9.12 5.82
C GLY A 148 6.36 9.75 4.71
N LEU A 149 5.21 9.16 4.39
CA LEU A 149 4.32 9.59 3.29
C LEU A 149 4.01 11.09 3.36
N LYS A 150 3.53 11.54 4.51
CA LYS A 150 3.18 12.95 4.77
C LYS A 150 4.38 13.89 4.64
N ALA A 151 5.56 13.46 5.07
CA ALA A 151 6.78 14.27 4.96
C ALA A 151 7.21 14.43 3.49
N MET A 152 7.20 13.33 2.72
CA MET A 152 7.54 13.36 1.29
C MET A 152 6.49 14.10 0.46
N ALA A 153 5.20 13.95 0.79
CA ALA A 153 4.11 14.70 0.18
C ALA A 153 4.33 16.22 0.32
N ARG A 154 4.58 16.70 1.54
CA ARG A 154 4.86 18.12 1.79
C ARG A 154 6.11 18.61 1.07
N LEU A 155 7.17 17.79 1.01
CA LEU A 155 8.41 18.13 0.30
C LEU A 155 8.17 18.44 -1.18
N VAL A 156 7.22 17.76 -1.83
CA VAL A 156 6.87 17.98 -3.24
C VAL A 156 5.67 18.92 -3.44
N GLY A 157 5.25 19.63 -2.39
CA GLY A 157 4.17 20.62 -2.44
C GLY A 157 2.76 20.04 -2.46
N LEU A 158 2.57 18.79 -2.03
CA LEU A 158 1.23 18.22 -1.80
C LEU A 158 0.73 18.55 -0.39
N THR A 159 -0.59 18.61 -0.26
CA THR A 159 -1.26 18.89 1.02
C THR A 159 -1.92 17.61 1.52
N PRO A 160 -1.29 16.87 2.45
CA PRO A 160 -1.90 15.69 3.01
C PRO A 160 -3.07 16.02 3.93
N VAL A 161 -4.09 15.16 3.96
CA VAL A 161 -5.06 15.14 5.06
C VAL A 161 -4.39 14.52 6.30
N GLU A 162 -4.64 15.08 7.46
CA GLU A 162 -4.06 14.61 8.73
C GLU A 162 -5.15 14.49 9.79
N VAL A 163 -5.03 13.43 10.59
CA VAL A 163 -5.94 13.09 11.68
C VAL A 163 -5.11 12.68 12.90
N ASP A 164 -5.73 12.62 14.07
CA ASP A 164 -5.11 11.99 15.23
C ASP A 164 -5.08 10.48 15.05
N ARG A 165 -3.89 9.95 14.74
CA ARG A 165 -3.65 8.53 14.47
C ARG A 165 -3.70 7.67 15.73
N THR A 166 -3.72 8.27 16.92
CA THR A 166 -3.83 7.51 18.18
C THR A 166 -5.25 7.05 18.46
N ASP A 167 -6.24 7.61 17.76
CA ASP A 167 -7.65 7.35 17.99
C ASP A 167 -8.43 7.29 16.66
N ILE A 168 -7.95 6.48 15.72
CA ILE A 168 -8.61 6.28 14.41
C ILE A 168 -10.04 5.76 14.59
N SER A 169 -10.27 4.92 15.61
CA SER A 169 -11.58 4.33 15.88
C SER A 169 -12.63 5.35 16.34
N SER A 170 -12.23 6.55 16.79
CA SER A 170 -13.15 7.64 17.14
C SER A 170 -13.50 8.55 15.96
N LEU A 171 -12.80 8.44 14.82
CA LEU A 171 -12.96 9.38 13.72
C LEU A 171 -14.37 9.27 13.09
N PRO A 172 -15.00 10.41 12.77
CA PRO A 172 -16.18 10.42 11.91
C PRO A 172 -15.91 9.72 10.58
N ALA A 173 -16.91 9.01 10.05
CA ALA A 173 -16.75 8.19 8.85
C ALA A 173 -16.32 9.00 7.61
N ASP A 174 -16.77 10.25 7.48
CA ASP A 174 -16.34 11.19 6.44
C ASP A 174 -14.89 11.64 6.60
N VAL A 175 -14.43 11.87 7.84
CA VAL A 175 -13.03 12.19 8.13
C VAL A 175 -12.11 11.00 7.84
N LEU A 176 -12.50 9.78 8.26
CA LEU A 176 -11.77 8.56 7.94
C LEU A 176 -11.71 8.32 6.43
N HIS A 177 -12.84 8.55 5.73
CA HIS A 177 -12.94 8.47 4.28
C HIS A 177 -11.91 9.38 3.59
N ASP A 178 -11.90 10.66 3.94
CA ASP A 178 -11.02 11.64 3.30
C ASP A 178 -9.55 11.39 3.63
N TYR A 179 -9.28 10.86 4.83
CA TYR A 179 -7.93 10.55 5.29
C TYR A 179 -7.32 9.37 4.51
N VAL A 180 -8.00 8.21 4.44
CA VAL A 180 -7.51 7.04 3.70
C VAL A 180 -7.45 7.30 2.19
N ALA A 181 -8.42 8.06 1.66
CA ALA A 181 -8.37 8.50 0.27
C ALA A 181 -7.11 9.33 -0.02
N SER A 182 -6.82 10.29 0.87
CA SER A 182 -5.62 11.12 0.76
C SER A 182 -4.36 10.26 0.74
N ASP A 183 -4.21 9.27 1.62
CA ASP A 183 -2.99 8.46 1.66
C ASP A 183 -2.78 7.58 0.41
N ALA A 184 -3.84 6.94 -0.10
CA ALA A 184 -3.77 6.24 -1.39
C ALA A 184 -3.41 7.17 -2.55
N GLU A 185 -4.00 8.37 -2.61
CA GLU A 185 -3.71 9.38 -3.64
C GLU A 185 -2.27 9.87 -3.56
N LEU A 186 -1.76 10.12 -2.35
CA LEU A 186 -0.39 10.60 -2.12
C LEU A 186 0.63 9.53 -2.52
N ALA A 187 0.40 8.26 -2.16
CA ALA A 187 1.28 7.15 -2.52
C ALA A 187 1.42 7.06 -4.06
N ARG A 188 0.28 7.09 -4.76
CA ARG A 188 0.24 7.13 -6.23
C ARG A 188 0.92 8.37 -6.79
N ALA A 189 0.62 9.56 -6.27
CA ALA A 189 1.12 10.82 -6.80
C ALA A 189 2.64 10.98 -6.62
N LEU A 190 3.22 10.45 -5.54
CA LEU A 190 4.67 10.44 -5.34
C LEU A 190 5.38 9.53 -6.34
N VAL A 191 4.84 8.34 -6.60
CA VAL A 191 5.41 7.42 -7.59
C VAL A 191 5.24 7.95 -9.00
N LEU A 192 4.07 8.52 -9.35
CA LEU A 192 3.82 9.11 -10.67
C LEU A 192 4.85 10.17 -11.04
N ARG A 193 5.16 11.09 -10.11
CA ARG A 193 6.16 12.15 -10.33
C ARG A 193 7.54 11.62 -10.70
N ARG A 194 7.83 10.38 -10.31
CA ARG A 194 9.15 9.75 -10.45
C ARG A 194 9.07 8.44 -11.20
N TRP A 195 8.01 8.19 -11.97
CA TRP A 195 7.75 6.88 -12.58
C TRP A 195 8.95 6.31 -13.36
N PRO A 196 9.68 7.09 -14.18
CA PRO A 196 10.89 6.59 -14.84
C PRO A 196 11.94 6.00 -13.88
N ALA A 197 12.11 6.60 -12.69
CA ALA A 197 13.02 6.13 -11.66
C ALA A 197 12.42 5.01 -10.79
N CYS A 198 11.10 5.01 -10.59
CA CYS A 198 10.40 4.04 -9.76
C CYS A 198 10.14 2.70 -10.46
N SER A 199 9.92 2.69 -11.78
CA SER A 199 9.43 1.51 -12.52
C SER A 199 10.26 0.23 -12.34
N SER A 200 11.57 0.34 -12.07
CA SER A 200 12.45 -0.80 -11.80
C SER A 200 12.20 -1.44 -10.43
N GLY A 201 11.52 -0.74 -9.52
CA GLY A 201 11.13 -1.19 -8.19
C GLY A 201 9.81 -1.95 -8.13
N VAL A 202 9.18 -2.24 -9.27
CA VAL A 202 8.04 -3.16 -9.33
C VAL A 202 8.52 -4.56 -8.94
N ASP A 203 7.82 -5.19 -8.01
CA ASP A 203 8.14 -6.50 -7.46
C ASP A 203 8.24 -7.57 -8.57
N ARG A 204 9.32 -8.37 -8.47
CA ARG A 204 9.53 -9.53 -9.33
C ARG A 204 9.36 -10.79 -8.51
N VAL A 205 8.13 -11.29 -8.44
CA VAL A 205 7.82 -12.52 -7.69
C VAL A 205 8.26 -13.75 -8.49
N PRO A 206 9.27 -14.54 -8.03
CA PRO A 206 9.76 -15.70 -8.76
C PRO A 206 8.68 -16.77 -8.92
N GLY A 207 8.62 -17.41 -10.09
CA GLY A 207 7.62 -18.44 -10.40
C GLY A 207 6.24 -17.90 -10.80
N LEU A 208 6.08 -16.58 -10.89
CA LEU A 208 4.81 -15.91 -11.15
C LEU A 208 4.80 -14.96 -12.36
N LEU A 209 5.83 -15.03 -13.22
CA LEU A 209 5.85 -14.31 -14.50
C LEU A 209 6.24 -15.23 -15.67
N ALA A 210 5.24 -15.64 -16.44
CA ALA A 210 5.37 -15.95 -17.86
C ALA A 210 4.04 -15.74 -18.61
N THR A 211 3.33 -14.63 -18.40
CA THR A 211 2.21 -14.20 -19.27
C THR A 211 2.11 -12.67 -19.38
N ALA A 212 3.26 -12.00 -19.50
CA ALA A 212 3.36 -10.67 -20.11
C ALA A 212 4.20 -10.75 -21.40
N ARG A 213 4.02 -11.86 -22.15
CA ARG A 213 4.42 -11.94 -23.56
C ARG A 213 3.11 -11.74 -24.32
N ASP A 214 3.02 -10.64 -25.06
CA ASP A 214 1.93 -10.22 -25.93
C ASP A 214 0.86 -9.31 -25.30
N ILE A 215 1.25 -8.06 -24.98
CA ILE A 215 0.47 -6.85 -25.31
C ILE A 215 1.44 -5.77 -25.79
#